data_AF-A0A2P2JBE3-F1
#
_entry.id   AF-A0A2P2JBE3-F1
#
_cell.length_a   1.000
_cell.length_b   1.000
_cell.length_c   1.000
_cell.angle_alpha   90.00
_cell.angle_beta   90.00
_cell.angle_gamma   90.00
#
_symmetry.space_group_name_H-M   'P 1'
#
loop_
_entity.id
_entity.type
_entity.pdbx_description
1 polymer ?
#
loop_
_entity_poly.entity_id
_entity_poly.type
_entity_poly.pdbx_seq_one_letter_code
_entity_poly.pdbx_strand_id
1 'polypeptide(L)'
;MEELLKNQLVASHAIAAAGSVGLATALTYPLDTVKVLVQVGSGASSKQLSSIQALSRVRNLSGSSGLYAGLGWLASGRILGVGARFGVYELLTAFYKDGREYNRVYIAEAFMAGMAAGATESFIGSPFELVKLRAQVASASRIPSSTSVTENKVGASVIAKLLRGFTPDKKALNQSVTLLSTLTTKHPDFVGALQNYPWMMTGSGRPPSVCDVQRPSNVVSLEGVGALWRGVRSGVARDSIFGSIFFGCWQFLHEVMLVWKAVGMDPEPRNFDEIGPLSPMAVSLAAGFSGSLAAVASHVFDTAKSRSDCTVLPKYITMERRLLKWNRPGNIFQRIAGIHPTDKNILFRGIWLRVARSGFASFAMVGSYYLAVNCLV
;
A
#
# COMPACT_ATOMS: atom_id res chain seq x y z
N MET A 1 38.05 10.66 15.08
CA MET A 1 37.83 9.25 15.45
C MET A 1 36.40 9.04 15.96
N GLU A 2 35.92 9.89 16.87
CA GLU A 2 34.54 9.83 17.41
C GLU A 2 33.43 10.00 16.36
N GLU A 3 33.54 10.95 15.43
CA GLU A 3 32.55 11.10 14.34
C GLU A 3 32.48 9.85 13.44
N LEU A 4 33.63 9.22 13.18
CA LEU A 4 33.70 8.03 12.33
C LEU A 4 33.06 6.83 13.03
N LEU A 5 33.28 6.69 14.34
CA LEU A 5 32.66 5.67 15.18
C LEU A 5 31.14 5.89 15.30
N LYS A 6 30.70 7.14 15.47
CA LYS A 6 29.28 7.52 15.44
C LYS A 6 28.62 7.20 14.10
N ASN A 7 29.30 7.49 12.99
CA ASN A 7 28.80 7.17 11.65
C ASN A 7 28.72 5.65 11.41
N GLN A 8 29.69 4.88 11.91
CA GLN A 8 29.65 3.41 11.84
C GLN A 8 28.51 2.82 12.67
N LEU A 9 28.25 3.36 13.86
CA LEU A 9 27.15 2.94 14.71
C LEU A 9 25.79 3.28 14.07
N VAL A 10 25.62 4.48 13.53
CA VAL A 10 24.39 4.84 12.79
C VAL A 10 24.18 3.92 11.59
N ALA A 11 25.26 3.59 10.86
CA ALA A 11 25.19 2.67 9.73
C ALA A 11 24.81 1.24 10.14
N SER A 12 25.36 0.71 11.24
CA SER A 12 25.03 -0.64 11.71
C SER A 12 23.57 -0.74 12.14
N HIS A 13 23.05 0.25 12.87
CA HIS A 13 21.63 0.32 13.24
C HIS A 13 20.71 0.45 12.02
N ALA A 14 21.10 1.25 11.02
CA ALA A 14 20.33 1.39 9.78
C ALA A 14 20.27 0.07 8.98
N ILE A 15 21.38 -0.65 8.89
CA ILE A 15 21.46 -1.96 8.23
C ILE A 15 20.61 -2.99 8.99
N ALA A 16 20.73 -3.04 10.31
CA ALA A 16 19.91 -3.91 11.16
C ALA A 16 18.42 -3.64 10.95
N ALA A 17 18.01 -2.38 11.00
CA ALA A 17 16.61 -1.97 10.79
C ALA A 17 16.10 -2.34 9.40
N ALA A 18 16.86 -2.06 8.34
CA ALA A 18 16.47 -2.40 6.97
C ALA A 18 16.35 -3.92 6.78
N GLY A 19 17.28 -4.70 7.33
CA GLY A 19 17.26 -6.16 7.32
C GLY A 19 16.02 -6.72 8.02
N SER A 20 15.70 -6.19 9.22
CA SER A 20 14.51 -6.57 9.99
C SER A 20 13.21 -6.26 9.28
N VAL A 21 13.10 -5.09 8.65
CA VAL A 21 11.93 -4.72 7.83
C VAL A 21 11.80 -5.66 6.64
N GLY A 22 12.90 -5.97 5.95
CA GLY A 22 12.94 -6.90 4.83
C GLY A 22 12.49 -8.32 5.22
N LEU A 23 13.05 -8.86 6.31
CA LEU A 23 12.72 -10.18 6.84
C LEU A 23 11.24 -10.27 7.25
N ALA A 24 10.76 -9.32 8.06
CA ALA A 24 9.36 -9.28 8.48
C ALA A 24 8.41 -9.15 7.27
N THR A 25 8.81 -8.38 6.26
CA THR A 25 8.04 -8.24 5.01
C THR A 25 7.98 -9.57 4.25
N ALA A 26 9.11 -10.26 4.09
CA ALA A 26 9.16 -11.55 3.40
C ALA A 26 8.31 -12.62 4.12
N LEU A 27 8.47 -12.75 5.44
CA LEU A 27 7.73 -13.73 6.25
C LEU A 27 6.20 -13.53 6.19
N THR A 28 5.77 -12.27 6.12
CA THR A 28 4.33 -11.93 6.14
C THR A 28 3.72 -11.74 4.75
N TYR A 29 4.52 -11.85 3.69
CA TYR A 29 4.11 -11.56 2.32
C TYR A 29 2.99 -12.47 1.80
N PRO A 30 3.00 -13.80 2.05
CA PRO A 30 1.90 -14.66 1.59
C PRO A 30 0.54 -14.24 2.16
N LEU A 31 0.49 -13.85 3.44
CA LEU A 31 -0.72 -13.33 4.08
C LEU A 31 -1.17 -12.02 3.43
N ASP A 32 -0.22 -11.17 3.04
CA ASP A 32 -0.52 -9.93 2.34
C ASP A 32 -1.14 -10.16 0.97
N THR A 33 -0.59 -11.08 0.19
CA THR A 33 -1.12 -11.43 -1.14
C THR A 33 -2.54 -11.96 -1.04
N VAL A 34 -2.82 -12.88 -0.10
CA VAL A 34 -4.18 -13.37 0.12
C VAL A 34 -5.11 -12.24 0.60
N LYS A 35 -4.66 -11.36 1.51
CA LYS A 35 -5.43 -10.20 1.99
C LYS A 35 -5.85 -9.29 0.83
N VAL A 36 -4.90 -8.89 -0.01
CA VAL A 36 -5.15 -7.99 -1.13
C VAL A 36 -6.17 -8.62 -2.09
N LEU A 37 -6.02 -9.89 -2.42
CA LEU A 37 -6.95 -10.60 -3.31
C LEU A 37 -8.37 -10.69 -2.74
N VAL A 38 -8.52 -10.90 -1.43
CA VAL A 38 -9.83 -10.90 -0.76
C VAL A 38 -10.46 -9.50 -0.72
N GLN A 39 -9.64 -8.44 -0.55
CA GLN A 39 -10.09 -7.04 -0.54
C GLN A 39 -10.55 -6.57 -1.92
N VAL A 40 -9.83 -6.93 -2.99
CA VAL A 40 -10.09 -6.41 -4.34
C VAL A 40 -10.94 -7.35 -5.19
N GLY A 41 -10.91 -8.65 -4.91
CA GLY A 41 -11.55 -9.69 -5.69
C GLY A 41 -13.04 -9.87 -5.41
N SER A 42 -13.74 -10.33 -6.44
CA SER A 42 -15.12 -10.81 -6.37
C SER A 42 -15.15 -12.27 -6.86
N GLY A 43 -15.85 -13.14 -6.13
CA GLY A 43 -16.04 -14.54 -6.52
C GLY A 43 -16.98 -14.69 -7.73
N ALA A 44 -17.09 -15.91 -8.26
CA ALA A 44 -17.84 -16.24 -9.48
C ALA A 44 -19.34 -15.85 -9.48
N SER A 45 -19.92 -15.57 -8.30
CA SER A 45 -21.33 -15.22 -8.11
C SER A 45 -21.50 -13.85 -7.43
N SER A 46 -20.57 -12.90 -7.64
CA SER A 46 -20.51 -11.60 -6.92
C SER A 46 -20.36 -11.70 -5.39
N LYS A 47 -20.28 -12.91 -4.83
CA LYS A 47 -19.97 -13.18 -3.41
C LYS A 47 -18.50 -12.89 -3.11
N GLN A 48 -18.21 -12.58 -1.84
CA GLN A 48 -16.85 -12.34 -1.37
C GLN A 48 -15.94 -13.52 -1.71
N LEU A 49 -14.74 -13.22 -2.24
CA LEU A 49 -13.71 -14.23 -2.44
C LEU A 49 -13.23 -14.71 -1.06
N SER A 50 -13.38 -16.00 -0.78
CA SER A 50 -12.83 -16.60 0.45
C SER A 50 -11.31 -16.64 0.39
N SER A 51 -10.63 -16.53 1.54
CA SER A 51 -9.17 -16.61 1.62
C SER A 51 -8.61 -17.91 1.05
N ILE A 52 -9.32 -19.03 1.25
CA ILE A 52 -8.96 -20.35 0.69
C ILE A 52 -9.09 -20.33 -0.84
N GLN A 53 -10.15 -19.70 -1.36
CA GLN A 53 -10.34 -19.55 -2.81
C GLN A 53 -9.26 -18.65 -3.42
N ALA A 54 -8.89 -17.56 -2.75
CA ALA A 54 -7.80 -16.68 -3.19
C ALA A 54 -6.47 -17.43 -3.23
N LEU A 55 -6.13 -18.17 -2.17
CA LEU A 55 -4.92 -18.98 -2.10
C LEU A 55 -4.88 -20.07 -3.16
N SER A 56 -5.97 -20.84 -3.30
CA SER A 56 -6.10 -21.88 -4.32
C SER A 56 -5.97 -21.31 -5.72
N ARG A 57 -6.57 -20.14 -5.98
CA ARG A 57 -6.50 -19.46 -7.28
C ARG A 57 -5.08 -19.04 -7.63
N VAL A 58 -4.32 -18.46 -6.70
CA VAL A 58 -2.90 -18.12 -6.94
C VAL A 58 -2.08 -19.39 -7.19
N ARG A 59 -2.24 -20.40 -6.33
CA ARG A 59 -1.47 -21.66 -6.45
C ARG A 59 -1.74 -22.38 -7.77
N ASN A 60 -2.98 -22.38 -8.25
CA ASN A 60 -3.35 -23.04 -9.50
C ASN A 60 -2.90 -22.25 -10.74
N LEU A 61 -2.78 -20.92 -10.67
CA LEU A 61 -2.45 -20.07 -11.82
C LEU A 61 -0.98 -19.71 -11.93
N SER A 62 -0.32 -19.43 -10.81
CA SER A 62 1.07 -18.94 -10.76
C SER A 62 1.96 -19.79 -9.86
N GLY A 63 1.45 -20.88 -9.29
CA GLY A 63 2.19 -21.70 -8.33
C GLY A 63 2.42 -20.98 -6.99
N SER A 64 3.24 -21.60 -6.13
CA SER A 64 3.58 -21.04 -4.81
C SER A 64 4.41 -19.76 -4.90
N SER A 65 5.20 -19.58 -5.97
CA SER A 65 5.95 -18.34 -6.22
C SER A 65 5.04 -17.15 -6.50
N GLY A 66 3.84 -17.39 -7.04
CA GLY A 66 2.81 -16.35 -7.24
C GLY A 66 2.39 -15.64 -5.95
N LEU A 67 2.53 -16.28 -4.78
CA LEU A 67 2.28 -15.63 -3.49
C LEU A 67 3.27 -14.52 -3.19
N TYR A 68 4.44 -14.53 -3.83
CA TYR A 68 5.52 -13.54 -3.68
C TYR A 68 5.59 -12.52 -4.82
N ALA A 69 4.58 -12.49 -5.71
CA ALA A 69 4.51 -11.53 -6.81
C ALA A 69 4.52 -10.09 -6.28
N GLY A 70 5.55 -9.30 -6.65
CA GLY A 70 5.73 -7.92 -6.22
C GLY A 70 6.54 -7.73 -4.92
N LEU A 71 7.12 -8.78 -4.34
CA LEU A 71 7.85 -8.72 -3.06
C LEU A 71 8.94 -7.63 -3.04
N GLY A 72 9.81 -7.58 -4.05
CA GLY A 72 10.91 -6.60 -4.08
C GLY A 72 10.43 -5.15 -4.08
N TRP A 73 9.28 -4.89 -4.71
CA TRP A 73 8.69 -3.57 -4.76
C TRP A 73 8.07 -3.19 -3.41
N LEU A 74 7.40 -4.13 -2.73
CA LEU A 74 6.94 -3.90 -1.35
C LEU A 74 8.12 -3.71 -0.39
N ALA A 75 9.15 -4.56 -0.46
CA ALA A 75 10.30 -4.49 0.44
C ALA A 75 10.99 -3.13 0.33
N SER A 76 11.25 -2.65 -0.90
CA SER A 76 11.83 -1.33 -1.15
C SER A 76 10.95 -0.21 -0.57
N GLY A 77 9.65 -0.25 -0.84
CA GLY A 77 8.71 0.73 -0.31
C GLY A 77 8.58 0.72 1.20
N ARG A 78 8.66 -0.46 1.84
CA ARG A 78 8.57 -0.61 3.29
C ARG A 78 9.84 -0.15 3.98
N ILE A 79 11.03 -0.44 3.43
CA ILE A 79 12.30 0.06 3.98
C ILE A 79 12.29 1.60 3.96
N LEU A 80 11.97 2.22 2.82
CA LEU A 80 11.90 3.68 2.70
C LEU A 80 10.79 4.28 3.57
N GLY A 81 9.59 3.70 3.52
CA GLY A 81 8.42 4.20 4.25
C GLY A 81 8.58 4.09 5.76
N VAL A 82 8.99 2.93 6.28
CA VAL A 82 9.21 2.70 7.71
C VAL A 82 10.39 3.53 8.22
N GLY A 83 11.47 3.66 7.43
CA GLY A 83 12.58 4.55 7.76
C GLY A 83 12.10 6.00 7.92
N ALA A 84 11.28 6.50 7.00
CA ALA A 84 10.69 7.82 7.11
C ALA A 84 9.72 7.96 8.29
N ARG A 85 8.91 6.92 8.59
CA ARG A 85 8.04 6.90 9.77
C ARG A 85 8.85 7.08 11.04
N PHE A 86 9.86 6.24 11.27
CA PHE A 86 10.69 6.35 12.47
C PHE A 86 11.48 7.66 12.49
N GLY A 87 12.03 8.13 11.37
CA GLY A 87 12.72 9.41 11.30
C GLY A 87 11.85 10.61 11.70
N VAL A 88 10.60 10.68 11.19
CA VAL A 88 9.65 11.73 11.56
C VAL A 88 9.20 11.58 13.03
N TYR A 89 8.98 10.35 13.48
CA TYR A 89 8.58 10.08 14.87
C TYR A 89 9.66 10.53 15.87
N GLU A 90 10.91 10.15 15.63
CA GLU A 90 12.06 10.56 16.46
C GLU A 90 12.25 12.08 16.44
N LEU A 91 12.15 12.73 15.28
CA LEU A 91 12.24 14.17 15.18
C LEU A 91 11.17 14.88 16.01
N LEU A 92 9.89 14.48 15.88
CA LEU A 92 8.79 15.10 16.61
C LEU A 92 8.86 14.85 18.11
N THR A 93 9.23 13.64 18.53
CA THR A 93 9.37 13.31 19.94
C THR A 93 10.59 13.99 20.57
N ALA A 94 11.68 14.19 19.83
CA ALA A 94 12.80 15.01 20.26
C ALA A 94 12.38 16.46 20.53
N PHE A 95 11.57 17.06 19.64
CA PHE A 95 11.00 18.40 19.87
C PHE A 95 10.10 18.46 21.11
N TYR A 96 9.29 17.43 21.38
CA TYR A 96 8.44 17.41 22.57
C TYR A 96 9.25 17.28 23.87
N LYS A 97 10.38 16.60 23.82
CA LYS A 97 11.29 16.39 24.96
C LYS A 97 12.18 17.61 25.25
N ASP A 98 12.39 18.47 24.25
CA ASP A 98 13.29 19.62 24.38
C ASP A 98 12.85 20.55 25.53
N GLY A 99 13.80 20.92 26.39
CA GLY A 99 13.56 21.73 27.58
C GLY A 99 12.85 21.04 28.76
N ARG A 100 12.61 19.73 28.72
CA ARG A 100 12.05 18.98 29.86
C ARG A 100 13.14 18.42 30.78
N GLU A 101 12.84 18.42 32.08
CA GLU A 101 13.69 17.80 33.10
C GLU A 101 13.79 16.27 32.91
N TYR A 102 12.73 15.64 32.41
CA TYR A 102 12.65 14.19 32.19
C TYR A 102 12.46 13.85 30.72
N ASN A 103 13.22 12.87 30.22
CA ASN A 103 13.23 12.43 28.82
C ASN A 103 12.02 11.53 28.47
N ARG A 104 10.81 11.93 28.87
CA ARG A 104 9.58 11.16 28.68
C ARG A 104 8.75 11.69 27.51
N VAL A 105 8.27 10.76 26.67
CA VAL A 105 7.21 11.01 25.67
C VAL A 105 5.87 10.65 26.29
N TYR A 106 4.89 11.56 26.31
CA TYR A 106 3.54 11.22 26.74
C TYR A 106 2.80 10.42 25.66
N ILE A 107 1.82 9.60 26.06
CA ILE A 107 1.01 8.79 25.12
C ILE A 107 0.34 9.66 24.05
N ALA A 108 -0.16 10.84 24.41
CA ALA A 108 -0.76 11.79 23.46
C ALA A 108 0.25 12.32 22.42
N GLU A 109 1.50 12.52 22.83
CA GLU A 109 2.59 12.98 21.97
C GLU A 109 3.02 11.87 21.02
N ALA A 110 3.17 10.65 21.52
CA ALA A 110 3.43 9.46 20.71
C ALA A 110 2.30 9.25 19.69
N PHE A 111 1.05 9.47 20.09
CA PHE A 111 -0.10 9.39 19.19
C PHE A 111 -0.03 10.43 18.07
N MET A 112 0.23 11.70 18.40
CA MET A 112 0.33 12.79 17.42
C MET A 112 1.55 12.65 16.50
N ALA A 113 2.71 12.29 17.05
CA ALA A 113 3.92 12.00 16.28
C ALA A 113 3.69 10.81 15.34
N GLY A 114 3.03 9.76 15.83
CA GLY A 114 2.64 8.60 15.04
C GLY A 114 1.71 8.94 13.88
N MET A 115 0.79 9.90 14.07
CA MET A 115 -0.09 10.40 13.01
C MET A 115 0.72 11.02 11.87
N ALA A 116 1.60 11.97 12.17
CA ALA A 116 2.41 12.68 11.19
C ALA A 116 3.43 11.75 10.49
N ALA A 117 4.05 10.85 11.26
CA ALA A 117 4.95 9.83 10.74
C ALA A 117 4.23 8.88 9.77
N GLY A 118 3.00 8.48 10.10
CA GLY A 118 2.14 7.67 9.24
C GLY A 118 1.78 8.35 7.92
N ALA A 119 1.40 9.63 7.96
CA ALA A 119 1.12 10.42 6.76
C ALA A 119 2.34 10.46 5.80
N THR A 120 3.53 10.67 6.36
CA THR A 120 4.79 10.72 5.62
C THR A 120 5.12 9.37 4.98
N GLU A 121 5.01 8.26 5.72
CA GLU A 121 5.17 6.92 5.16
C GLU A 121 4.23 6.68 3.98
N SER A 122 2.97 7.11 4.07
CA SER A 122 2.01 6.87 3.00
C SER A 122 2.41 7.53 1.70
N PHE A 123 2.94 8.76 1.78
CA PHE A 123 3.35 9.49 0.60
C PHE A 123 4.55 8.80 -0.08
N ILE A 124 5.54 8.36 0.69
CA ILE A 124 6.74 7.68 0.19
C ILE A 124 6.39 6.28 -0.35
N GLY A 125 5.55 5.54 0.36
CA GLY A 125 5.19 4.17 0.04
C GLY A 125 4.14 4.02 -1.06
N SER A 126 3.36 5.05 -1.38
CA SER A 126 2.27 4.96 -2.38
C SER A 126 2.67 4.41 -3.76
N PRO A 127 3.74 4.90 -4.43
CA PRO A 127 4.20 4.30 -5.69
C PRO A 127 4.55 2.82 -5.50
N PHE A 128 5.15 2.48 -4.35
CA PHE A 128 5.55 1.13 -3.99
C PHE A 128 4.35 0.19 -3.73
N GLU A 129 3.27 0.70 -3.16
CA GLU A 129 2.10 -0.14 -2.92
C GLU A 129 1.33 -0.42 -4.21
N LEU A 130 1.21 0.57 -5.10
CA LEU A 130 0.43 0.44 -6.33
C LEU A 130 0.96 -0.69 -7.22
N VAL A 131 2.24 -0.66 -7.60
CA VAL A 131 2.78 -1.66 -8.57
C VAL A 131 2.77 -3.07 -7.96
N LYS A 132 3.05 -3.18 -6.65
CA LYS A 132 2.99 -4.46 -5.93
C LYS A 132 1.57 -5.01 -5.92
N LEU A 133 0.59 -4.18 -5.61
CA LEU A 133 -0.80 -4.60 -5.58
C LEU A 133 -1.27 -5.10 -6.94
N ARG A 134 -0.87 -4.43 -8.03
CA ARG A 134 -1.17 -4.88 -9.39
C ARG A 134 -0.48 -6.20 -9.74
N ALA A 135 0.76 -6.41 -9.29
CA ALA A 135 1.47 -7.68 -9.45
C ALA A 135 0.76 -8.83 -8.70
N GLN A 136 0.29 -8.61 -7.48
CA GLN A 136 -0.47 -9.60 -6.70
C GLN A 136 -1.82 -9.94 -7.35
N VAL A 137 -2.50 -8.96 -7.95
CA VAL A 137 -3.75 -9.21 -8.67
C VAL A 137 -3.50 -9.97 -9.98
N ALA A 138 -2.39 -9.66 -10.66
CA ALA A 138 -1.97 -10.38 -11.86
C ALA A 138 -1.68 -11.85 -11.57
N SER A 139 -1.02 -12.19 -10.46
CA SER A 139 -0.72 -13.59 -10.08
C SER A 139 -1.96 -14.43 -9.73
N ALA A 140 -3.12 -13.79 -9.52
CA ALA A 140 -4.40 -14.48 -9.32
C ALA A 140 -5.32 -14.40 -10.54
N SER A 141 -4.85 -13.87 -11.67
CA SER A 141 -5.65 -13.67 -12.86
C SER A 141 -5.05 -14.43 -14.04
N ARG A 142 -5.90 -15.06 -14.86
CA ARG A 142 -5.42 -15.61 -16.13
C ARG A 142 -5.08 -14.44 -17.03
N ILE A 143 -3.79 -14.19 -17.25
CA ILE A 143 -3.33 -13.40 -18.37
C ILE A 143 -3.59 -14.29 -19.59
N PRO A 144 -4.50 -13.93 -20.53
CA PRO A 144 -4.51 -14.59 -21.83
C PRO A 144 -3.11 -14.38 -22.38
N SER A 145 -2.34 -15.45 -22.58
CA SER A 145 -1.07 -15.37 -23.29
C SER A 145 -1.37 -14.67 -24.61
N SER A 146 -0.96 -13.41 -24.75
CA SER A 146 -0.99 -12.77 -26.05
C SER A 146 -0.04 -13.59 -26.89
N THR A 147 -0.60 -14.46 -27.74
CA THR A 147 0.13 -15.04 -28.85
C THR A 147 0.79 -13.86 -29.52
N SER A 148 2.11 -13.78 -29.43
CA SER A 148 2.89 -12.79 -30.15
C SER A 148 2.75 -13.14 -31.63
N VAL A 149 1.63 -12.74 -32.23
CA VAL A 149 1.51 -12.67 -33.67
C VAL A 149 2.40 -11.51 -34.07
N THR A 150 3.60 -11.86 -34.47
CA THR A 150 4.58 -10.98 -35.10
C THR A 150 4.00 -10.56 -36.45
N GLU A 151 3.04 -9.64 -36.47
CA GLU A 151 2.58 -9.02 -37.70
C GLU A 151 3.29 -7.69 -37.93
N ASN A 152 3.79 -7.56 -39.15
CA ASN A 152 4.75 -6.57 -39.60
C ASN A 152 4.35 -5.13 -39.22
N LYS A 153 5.31 -4.42 -38.61
CA LYS A 153 5.28 -2.98 -38.42
C LYS A 153 5.21 -2.27 -39.77
N VAL A 154 4.00 -1.95 -40.22
CA VAL A 154 3.78 -0.90 -41.22
C VAL A 154 2.86 0.14 -40.58
N GLY A 155 3.44 1.31 -40.28
CA GLY A 155 2.72 2.49 -39.81
C GLY A 155 2.22 2.41 -38.36
N ALA A 156 3.08 2.70 -37.38
CA ALA A 156 2.65 2.90 -36.01
C ALA A 156 1.81 4.19 -35.90
N SER A 157 0.49 4.05 -36.10
CA SER A 157 -0.51 5.07 -35.82
C SER A 157 -0.36 5.58 -34.39
N VAL A 158 -0.66 6.86 -34.15
CA VAL A 158 -0.70 7.49 -32.80
C VAL A 158 -1.47 6.63 -31.79
N ILE A 159 -2.44 5.85 -32.27
CA ILE A 159 -3.25 4.90 -31.50
C ILE A 159 -2.43 3.72 -30.94
N ALA A 160 -1.46 3.19 -31.70
CA ALA A 160 -0.55 2.14 -31.23
C ALA A 160 0.46 2.66 -30.18
N LYS A 161 0.71 3.98 -30.15
CA LYS A 161 1.43 4.63 -29.05
C LYS A 161 0.56 4.81 -27.81
N LEU A 162 -0.74 5.07 -27.98
CA LEU A 162 -1.71 5.26 -26.88
C LEU A 162 -2.02 3.96 -26.12
N LEU A 163 -2.04 2.82 -26.83
CA LEU A 163 -2.31 1.49 -26.25
C LEU A 163 -1.13 0.53 -26.52
N ARG A 164 0.06 0.92 -26.08
CA ARG A 164 1.26 0.09 -26.24
C ARG A 164 1.04 -1.32 -25.65
N GLY A 165 1.00 -2.34 -26.51
CA GLY A 165 0.80 -3.74 -26.13
C GLY A 165 -0.61 -4.30 -26.35
N PHE A 166 -1.56 -3.50 -26.85
CA PHE A 166 -2.88 -3.98 -27.27
C PHE A 166 -3.05 -3.84 -28.79
N THR A 167 -3.54 -4.89 -29.44
CA THR A 167 -3.92 -4.82 -30.85
C THR A 167 -5.31 -4.18 -30.97
N PRO A 168 -5.47 -3.11 -31.78
CA PRO A 168 -6.78 -2.53 -32.01
C PRO A 168 -7.64 -3.49 -32.83
N ASP A 169 -8.81 -3.87 -32.29
CA ASP A 169 -9.81 -4.65 -33.03
C ASP A 169 -10.54 -3.71 -34.00
N LYS A 170 -10.00 -3.62 -35.22
CA LYS A 170 -10.56 -2.79 -36.28
C LYS A 170 -11.99 -3.19 -36.65
N LYS A 171 -12.38 -4.46 -36.46
CA LYS A 171 -13.72 -4.96 -36.80
C LYS A 171 -14.74 -4.47 -35.79
N ALA A 172 -14.45 -4.60 -34.50
CA ALA A 172 -15.33 -4.08 -33.45
C ALA A 172 -15.37 -2.54 -33.42
N LEU A 173 -14.24 -1.88 -33.73
CA LEU A 173 -14.22 -0.42 -33.93
C LEU A 173 -15.16 -0.01 -35.06
N ASN A 174 -15.04 -0.65 -36.23
CA ASN A 174 -15.89 -0.35 -37.39
C ASN A 174 -17.36 -0.61 -37.06
N GLN A 175 -17.69 -1.71 -36.38
CA GLN A 175 -19.07 -2.00 -35.95
C GLN A 175 -19.63 -0.95 -34.98
N SER A 176 -18.83 -0.48 -34.03
CA SER A 176 -19.20 0.57 -33.09
C SER A 176 -19.40 1.90 -33.81
N VAL A 177 -18.49 2.26 -34.71
CA VAL A 177 -18.58 3.45 -35.56
C VAL A 177 -19.83 3.38 -36.45
N THR A 178 -20.13 2.23 -37.06
CA THR A 178 -21.32 2.05 -37.91
C THR A 178 -22.62 2.17 -37.12
N LEU A 179 -22.74 1.50 -35.96
CA LEU A 179 -23.93 1.62 -35.08
C LEU A 179 -24.13 3.04 -34.52
N LEU A 180 -23.05 3.78 -34.29
CA LEU A 180 -23.11 5.16 -33.82
C LEU A 180 -23.35 6.15 -34.97
N SER A 181 -22.90 5.83 -36.18
CA SER A 181 -23.18 6.62 -37.40
C SER A 181 -24.67 6.58 -37.78
N THR A 182 -25.36 5.48 -37.49
CA THR A 182 -26.82 5.39 -37.62
C THR A 182 -27.59 6.26 -36.61
N LEU A 183 -26.94 6.74 -35.53
CA LEU A 183 -27.61 7.48 -34.46
C LEU A 183 -27.56 9.01 -34.61
N THR A 184 -26.59 9.63 -35.30
CA THR A 184 -26.55 11.11 -35.33
C THR A 184 -25.84 11.73 -36.54
N THR A 185 -26.56 12.61 -37.24
CA THR A 185 -26.08 13.59 -38.23
C THR A 185 -25.56 14.89 -37.59
N LYS A 186 -25.32 14.93 -36.26
CA LYS A 186 -25.13 16.18 -35.50
C LYS A 186 -23.80 16.35 -34.74
N HIS A 187 -22.90 15.36 -34.71
CA HIS A 187 -21.60 15.51 -34.00
C HIS A 187 -20.42 15.53 -34.97
N PRO A 188 -19.80 16.70 -35.23
CA PRO A 188 -18.82 16.89 -36.31
C PRO A 188 -17.41 16.33 -36.06
N ASP A 189 -17.06 15.84 -34.85
CA ASP A 189 -15.76 15.18 -34.60
C ASP A 189 -15.89 13.94 -33.71
N PHE A 190 -16.56 12.93 -34.26
CA PHE A 190 -16.76 11.65 -33.58
C PHE A 190 -15.49 10.80 -33.51
N VAL A 191 -14.58 10.96 -34.47
CA VAL A 191 -13.28 10.26 -34.49
C VAL A 191 -12.36 10.79 -33.38
N GLY A 192 -12.34 12.11 -33.13
CA GLY A 192 -11.70 12.70 -31.96
C GLY A 192 -12.32 12.22 -30.64
N ALA A 193 -13.65 12.09 -30.58
CA ALA A 193 -14.33 11.54 -29.40
C ALA A 193 -13.98 10.06 -29.13
N LEU A 194 -13.85 9.22 -30.16
CA LEU A 194 -13.40 7.83 -30.00
C LEU A 194 -11.91 7.73 -29.62
N GLN A 195 -11.08 8.68 -30.06
CA GLN A 195 -9.71 8.85 -29.55
C GLN A 195 -9.68 9.25 -28.06
N ASN A 196 -10.78 9.79 -27.52
CA ASN A 196 -10.98 10.03 -26.08
C ASN A 196 -11.47 8.78 -25.33
N TYR A 197 -11.78 7.67 -26.02
CA TYR A 197 -12.19 6.40 -25.41
C TYR A 197 -11.47 5.20 -26.06
N PRO A 198 -10.12 5.18 -26.12
CA PRO A 198 -9.33 4.20 -26.86
C PRO A 198 -9.58 2.74 -26.46
N TRP A 199 -10.13 2.47 -25.26
CA TRP A 199 -10.52 1.10 -24.90
C TRP A 199 -11.73 0.57 -25.70
N MET A 200 -12.57 1.45 -26.27
CA MET A 200 -13.58 1.05 -27.25
C MET A 200 -12.95 0.45 -28.52
N MET A 201 -11.70 0.81 -28.81
CA MET A 201 -10.93 0.30 -29.95
C MET A 201 -10.32 -1.09 -29.69
N THR A 202 -10.38 -1.60 -28.46
CA THR A 202 -9.95 -2.98 -28.13
C THR A 202 -11.03 -4.02 -28.45
N GLY A 203 -12.18 -3.58 -28.98
CA GLY A 203 -13.34 -4.41 -29.27
C GLY A 203 -14.12 -4.92 -28.06
N SER A 204 -13.55 -4.81 -26.86
CA SER A 204 -14.21 -5.21 -25.61
C SER A 204 -15.12 -4.13 -25.01
N GLY A 205 -14.91 -2.85 -25.39
CA GLY A 205 -15.57 -1.70 -24.76
C GLY A 205 -15.22 -1.50 -23.27
N ARG A 206 -14.25 -2.26 -22.74
CA ARG A 206 -13.88 -2.27 -21.31
C ARG A 206 -12.48 -1.70 -21.10
N PRO A 207 -12.24 -0.98 -19.99
CA PRO A 207 -10.91 -0.48 -19.66
C PRO A 207 -9.90 -1.65 -19.53
N PRO A 208 -8.61 -1.42 -19.84
CA PRO A 208 -7.57 -2.44 -19.74
C PRO A 208 -7.51 -3.03 -18.33
N SER A 209 -7.26 -4.34 -18.24
CA SER A 209 -7.23 -5.02 -16.95
C SER A 209 -6.06 -4.51 -16.12
N VAL A 210 -6.24 -4.50 -14.80
CA VAL A 210 -5.17 -4.19 -13.83
C VAL A 210 -3.92 -5.03 -14.07
N CYS A 211 -4.12 -6.26 -14.52
CA CYS A 211 -3.07 -7.24 -14.80
C CYS A 211 -2.17 -6.82 -15.97
N ASP A 212 -2.71 -6.05 -16.92
CA ASP A 212 -1.98 -5.62 -18.12
C ASP A 212 -1.10 -4.39 -17.84
N VAL A 213 -1.42 -3.65 -16.76
CA VAL A 213 -0.75 -2.40 -16.35
C VAL A 213 0.02 -2.61 -15.03
N GLN A 214 0.75 -3.72 -14.94
CA GLN A 214 1.54 -4.07 -13.76
C GLN A 214 2.94 -3.45 -13.71
N ARG A 215 3.53 -3.03 -14.85
CA ARG A 215 4.87 -2.43 -14.88
C ARG A 215 4.80 -0.92 -14.64
N PRO A 216 5.72 -0.30 -13.86
CA PRO A 216 5.71 1.15 -13.62
C PRO A 216 5.70 1.97 -14.91
N SER A 217 6.45 1.53 -15.93
CA SER A 217 6.48 2.17 -17.24
C SER A 217 5.11 2.16 -17.92
N ASN A 218 4.37 1.05 -17.84
CA ASN A 218 3.02 0.93 -18.39
C ASN A 218 2.02 1.83 -17.63
N VAL A 219 2.16 1.92 -16.30
CA VAL A 219 1.36 2.84 -15.46
C VAL A 219 1.58 4.28 -15.91
N VAL A 220 2.85 4.70 -16.00
CA VAL A 220 3.19 6.08 -16.38
C VAL A 220 2.77 6.40 -17.80
N SER A 221 2.94 5.46 -18.74
CA SER A 221 2.54 5.69 -20.14
C SER A 221 1.04 5.79 -20.33
N LEU A 222 0.27 4.96 -19.61
CA LEU A 222 -1.18 4.84 -19.82
C LEU A 222 -1.97 5.83 -18.95
N GLU A 223 -1.52 6.06 -17.72
CA GLU A 223 -2.27 6.79 -16.67
C GLU A 223 -1.56 8.08 -16.23
N GLY A 224 -0.28 8.24 -16.58
CA GLY A 224 0.55 9.36 -16.16
C GLY A 224 1.25 9.14 -14.81
N VAL A 225 2.29 9.94 -14.53
CA VAL A 225 3.10 9.86 -13.30
C VAL A 225 2.24 10.00 -12.04
N GLY A 226 1.25 10.89 -12.05
CA GLY A 226 0.35 11.11 -10.90
C GLY A 226 -0.49 9.88 -10.52
N ALA A 227 -0.62 8.89 -11.41
CA ALA A 227 -1.32 7.64 -11.08
C ALA A 227 -0.61 6.84 -9.99
N LEU A 228 0.72 6.98 -9.85
CA LEU A 228 1.50 6.34 -8.79
C LEU A 228 1.07 6.76 -7.37
N TRP A 229 0.38 7.90 -7.23
CA TRP A 229 -0.19 8.40 -5.99
C TRP A 229 -1.72 8.36 -5.96
N ARG A 230 -2.37 7.52 -6.79
CA ARG A 230 -3.83 7.48 -6.88
C ARG A 230 -4.49 7.18 -5.53
N GLY A 231 -3.98 6.19 -4.80
CA GLY A 231 -4.45 5.82 -3.47
C GLY A 231 -3.94 6.70 -2.33
N VAL A 232 -3.31 7.84 -2.58
CA VAL A 232 -2.64 8.62 -1.52
C VAL A 232 -3.60 9.15 -0.46
N ARG A 233 -4.86 9.48 -0.79
CA ARG A 233 -5.81 10.02 0.19
C ARG A 233 -6.24 8.99 1.23
N SER A 234 -6.73 7.85 0.75
CA SER A 234 -7.06 6.71 1.62
C SER A 234 -5.81 6.14 2.29
N GLY A 235 -4.64 6.22 1.63
CA GLY A 235 -3.35 5.89 2.21
C GLY A 235 -2.97 6.77 3.39
N VAL A 236 -2.98 8.09 3.23
CA VAL A 236 -2.65 9.02 4.30
C VAL A 236 -3.59 8.81 5.47
N ALA A 237 -4.90 8.67 5.23
CA ALA A 237 -5.86 8.34 6.29
C ALA A 237 -5.53 7.00 6.99
N ARG A 238 -5.26 5.94 6.21
CA ARG A 238 -4.89 4.61 6.71
C ARG A 238 -3.65 4.68 7.60
N ASP A 239 -2.57 5.25 7.08
CA ASP A 239 -1.26 5.19 7.72
C ASP A 239 -1.14 6.17 8.88
N SER A 240 -1.84 7.31 8.83
CA SER A 240 -1.93 8.25 9.96
C SER A 240 -2.66 7.59 11.14
N ILE A 241 -3.83 6.97 10.90
CA ILE A 241 -4.58 6.27 11.96
C ILE A 241 -3.76 5.08 12.48
N PHE A 242 -3.15 4.31 11.56
CA PHE A 242 -2.30 3.18 11.94
C PHE A 242 -1.13 3.65 12.82
N GLY A 243 -0.39 4.68 12.40
CA GLY A 243 0.76 5.20 13.15
C GLY A 243 0.35 5.76 14.51
N SER A 244 -0.74 6.51 14.59
CA SER A 244 -1.22 7.08 15.85
C SER A 244 -1.53 6.00 16.88
N ILE A 245 -2.31 4.98 16.48
CA ILE A 245 -2.72 3.89 17.37
C ILE A 245 -1.54 2.97 17.68
N PHE A 246 -0.68 2.70 16.71
CA PHE A 246 0.51 1.89 16.91
C PHE A 246 1.41 2.50 17.97
N PHE A 247 1.85 3.74 17.78
CA PHE A 247 2.78 4.40 18.71
C PHE A 247 2.12 4.74 20.05
N GLY A 248 0.86 5.15 20.07
CA GLY A 248 0.13 5.39 21.32
C GLY A 248 -0.04 4.11 22.15
N CYS A 249 -0.46 3.01 21.52
CA CYS A 249 -0.59 1.71 22.19
C CYS A 249 0.77 1.15 22.63
N TRP A 250 1.78 1.28 21.77
CA TRP A 250 3.16 0.92 22.10
C TRP A 250 3.66 1.68 23.32
N GLN A 251 3.50 3.01 23.34
CA GLN A 251 3.97 3.87 24.43
C GLN A 251 3.29 3.47 25.74
N PHE A 252 1.97 3.26 25.73
CA PHE A 252 1.23 2.79 26.88
C PHE A 252 1.74 1.44 27.41
N LEU A 253 1.89 0.45 26.53
CA LEU A 253 2.40 -0.87 26.92
C LEU A 253 3.84 -0.79 27.42
N HIS A 254 4.66 0.05 26.81
CA HIS A 254 6.04 0.28 27.22
C HIS A 254 6.11 0.87 28.62
N GLU A 255 5.30 1.88 28.94
CA GLU A 255 5.19 2.44 30.29
C GLU A 255 4.71 1.40 31.31
N VAL A 256 3.70 0.60 30.97
CA VAL A 256 3.23 -0.49 31.85
C VAL A 256 4.33 -1.50 32.12
N MET A 257 5.09 -1.91 31.10
CA MET A 257 6.21 -2.84 31.25
C MET A 257 7.35 -2.26 32.10
N LEU A 258 7.66 -0.96 31.95
CA LEU A 258 8.65 -0.27 32.78
C LEU A 258 8.20 -0.19 34.24
N VAL A 259 6.95 0.22 34.49
CA VAL A 259 6.38 0.26 35.84
C VAL A 259 6.43 -1.12 36.48
N TRP A 260 6.04 -2.17 35.76
CA TRP A 260 6.12 -3.54 36.26
C TRP A 260 7.54 -3.95 36.64
N LYS A 261 8.53 -3.53 35.84
CA LYS A 261 9.95 -3.80 36.12
C LYS A 261 10.46 -3.01 37.33
N ALA A 262 9.98 -1.78 37.54
CA ALA A 262 10.36 -0.92 38.67
C ALA A 262 9.90 -1.48 40.03
N VAL A 263 8.78 -2.20 40.09
CA VAL A 263 8.24 -2.76 41.36
C VAL A 263 9.26 -3.67 42.08
N GLY A 264 10.18 -4.29 41.35
CA GLY A 264 11.21 -5.17 41.92
C GLY A 264 12.56 -4.52 42.21
N MET A 265 12.70 -3.20 42.07
CA MET A 265 13.97 -2.49 42.23
C MET A 265 14.09 -1.87 43.64
N ASP A 266 15.27 -2.01 44.25
CA ASP A 266 15.65 -1.35 45.51
C ASP A 266 17.04 -0.68 45.34
N PRO A 267 17.16 0.66 45.42
CA PRO A 267 16.11 1.64 45.73
C PRO A 267 15.11 1.85 44.58
N GLU A 268 13.95 2.42 44.91
CA GLU A 268 12.91 2.76 43.92
C GLU A 268 13.45 3.76 42.89
N PRO A 269 13.28 3.49 41.57
CA PRO A 269 13.82 4.34 40.52
C PRO A 269 13.10 5.69 40.52
N ARG A 270 13.88 6.77 40.47
CA ARG A 270 13.34 8.14 40.40
C ARG A 270 12.74 8.43 39.03
N ASN A 271 13.30 7.81 37.98
CA ASN A 271 12.94 8.04 36.59
C ASN A 271 12.96 6.75 35.77
N PHE A 272 12.23 6.75 34.64
CA PHE A 272 12.22 5.62 33.71
C PHE A 272 13.57 5.34 33.05
N ASP A 273 14.47 6.33 32.97
CA ASP A 273 15.81 6.14 32.43
C ASP A 273 16.71 5.27 33.34
N GLU A 274 16.39 5.18 34.63
CA GLU A 274 17.08 4.31 35.60
C GLU A 274 16.60 2.85 35.49
N ILE A 275 15.42 2.64 34.90
CA ILE A 275 14.88 1.31 34.64
C ILE A 275 15.62 0.78 33.40
N GLY A 276 16.59 -0.11 33.62
CA GLY A 276 17.39 -0.71 32.54
C GLY A 276 16.53 -1.35 31.42
N PRO A 277 17.15 -1.81 30.31
CA PRO A 277 16.43 -2.18 29.09
C PRO A 277 15.36 -3.27 29.32
N LEU A 278 14.21 -3.12 28.67
CA LEU A 278 13.17 -4.15 28.65
C LEU A 278 13.61 -5.38 27.86
N SER A 279 13.01 -6.53 28.15
CA SER A 279 13.35 -7.77 27.44
C SER A 279 12.94 -7.67 25.96
N PRO A 280 13.81 -8.06 25.01
CA PRO A 280 13.49 -8.01 23.57
C PRO A 280 12.20 -8.74 23.20
N MET A 281 11.88 -9.83 23.91
CA MET A 281 10.65 -10.59 23.73
C MET A 281 9.41 -9.80 24.12
N ALA A 282 9.42 -9.17 25.31
CA ALA A 282 8.26 -8.38 25.77
C ALA A 282 8.00 -7.18 24.86
N VAL A 283 9.09 -6.50 24.46
CA VAL A 283 9.05 -5.39 23.51
C VAL A 283 8.52 -5.86 22.15
N SER A 284 8.92 -7.03 21.66
CA SER A 284 8.38 -7.61 20.41
C SER A 284 6.90 -7.97 20.51
N LEU A 285 6.46 -8.54 21.64
CA LEU A 285 5.05 -8.86 21.89
C LEU A 285 4.17 -7.61 21.92
N ALA A 286 4.64 -6.55 22.60
CA ALA A 286 3.99 -5.25 22.60
C ALA A 286 3.88 -4.68 21.17
N ALA A 287 4.88 -4.91 20.31
CA ALA A 287 4.88 -4.49 18.91
C ALA A 287 3.76 -5.19 18.14
N GLY A 288 3.69 -6.52 18.31
CA GLY A 288 2.72 -7.36 17.64
C GLY A 288 1.28 -7.03 18.06
N PHE A 289 1.06 -6.75 19.34
CA PHE A 289 -0.25 -6.32 19.83
C PHE A 289 -0.63 -4.95 19.28
N SER A 290 0.26 -3.96 19.38
CA SER A 290 0.05 -2.60 18.88
C SER A 290 -0.22 -2.58 17.38
N GLY A 291 0.53 -3.38 16.60
CA GLY A 291 0.34 -3.54 15.16
C GLY A 291 -0.99 -4.18 14.78
N SER A 292 -1.48 -5.11 15.59
CA SER A 292 -2.79 -5.75 15.41
C SER A 292 -3.92 -4.74 15.65
N LEU A 293 -3.86 -4.00 16.76
CA LEU A 293 -4.88 -3.00 17.12
C LEU A 293 -4.94 -1.86 16.08
N ALA A 294 -3.77 -1.36 15.66
CA ALA A 294 -3.65 -0.35 14.62
C ALA A 294 -4.23 -0.83 13.27
N ALA A 295 -4.06 -2.11 12.94
CA ALA A 295 -4.61 -2.70 11.72
C ALA A 295 -6.14 -2.81 11.73
N VAL A 296 -6.75 -3.09 12.89
CA VAL A 296 -8.22 -3.09 13.06
C VAL A 296 -8.75 -1.68 12.80
N ALA A 297 -8.22 -0.69 13.51
CA ALA A 297 -8.76 0.67 13.50
C ALA A 297 -8.63 1.36 12.13
N SER A 298 -7.57 1.06 11.37
CA SER A 298 -7.36 1.62 10.05
C SER A 298 -7.89 0.72 8.90
N HIS A 299 -8.61 -0.38 9.20
CA HIS A 299 -8.99 -1.41 8.23
C HIS A 299 -9.69 -0.86 6.98
N VAL A 300 -10.72 -0.04 7.21
CA VAL A 300 -11.60 0.50 6.18
C VAL A 300 -10.83 1.26 5.10
N PHE A 301 -9.82 2.05 5.50
CA PHE A 301 -9.02 2.85 4.59
C PHE A 301 -8.04 2.01 3.76
N ASP A 302 -7.57 0.87 4.29
CA ASP A 302 -6.73 -0.07 3.53
C ASP A 302 -7.52 -0.75 2.42
N THR A 303 -8.75 -1.19 2.70
CA THR A 303 -9.61 -1.74 1.65
C THR A 303 -9.88 -0.68 0.57
N ALA A 304 -10.20 0.56 0.97
CA ALA A 304 -10.42 1.65 0.03
C ALA A 304 -9.17 1.98 -0.80
N LYS A 305 -7.99 2.00 -0.19
CA LYS A 305 -6.72 2.18 -0.91
C LYS A 305 -6.45 1.04 -1.89
N SER A 306 -6.55 -0.21 -1.44
CA SER A 306 -6.32 -1.39 -2.27
C SER A 306 -7.22 -1.38 -3.52
N ARG A 307 -8.48 -1.00 -3.35
CA ARG A 307 -9.46 -0.88 -4.43
C ARG A 307 -9.12 0.28 -5.37
N SER A 308 -8.73 1.43 -4.82
CA SER A 308 -8.30 2.60 -5.58
C SER A 308 -7.07 2.30 -6.47
N ASP A 309 -6.07 1.58 -5.96
CA ASP A 309 -4.85 1.25 -6.71
C ASP A 309 -5.09 0.19 -7.81
N CYS A 310 -6.14 -0.62 -7.64
CA CYS A 310 -6.70 -1.51 -8.66
C CYS A 310 -7.49 -0.78 -9.76
N THR A 311 -7.89 0.48 -9.58
CA THR A 311 -8.52 1.19 -10.69
C THR A 311 -7.47 1.54 -11.73
N VAL A 312 -7.76 1.32 -13.02
CA VAL A 312 -6.94 1.78 -14.14
C VAL A 312 -7.71 2.91 -14.82
N LEU A 313 -7.17 4.13 -14.77
CA LEU A 313 -7.77 5.32 -15.33
C LEU A 313 -6.76 5.99 -16.25
N PRO A 314 -6.97 5.94 -17.57
CA PRO A 314 -6.14 6.62 -18.54
C PRO A 314 -6.04 8.14 -18.31
N LYS A 315 -4.91 8.71 -18.74
CA LYS A 315 -4.56 10.12 -18.54
C LYS A 315 -5.60 11.10 -19.12
N TYR A 316 -6.23 10.80 -20.25
CA TYR A 316 -7.21 11.70 -20.87
C TYR A 316 -8.54 11.78 -20.09
N ILE A 317 -9.06 10.66 -19.54
CA ILE A 317 -10.28 10.71 -18.71
C ILE A 317 -10.07 11.60 -17.48
N THR A 318 -8.89 11.51 -16.88
CA THR A 318 -8.59 12.33 -15.69
C THR A 318 -8.51 13.82 -16.03
N MET A 319 -8.05 14.17 -17.23
CA MET A 319 -8.11 15.54 -17.77
C MET A 319 -9.57 15.97 -18.03
N GLU A 320 -10.39 15.13 -18.66
CA GLU A 320 -11.81 15.41 -18.92
C GLU A 320 -12.60 15.61 -17.64
N ARG A 321 -12.41 14.79 -16.59
CA ARG A 321 -13.07 15.02 -15.29
C ARG A 321 -12.72 16.36 -14.68
N ARG A 322 -11.49 16.82 -14.88
CA ARG A 322 -11.02 18.13 -14.40
C ARG A 322 -11.66 19.26 -15.22
N LEU A 323 -11.77 19.09 -16.54
CA LEU A 323 -12.41 20.05 -17.45
C LEU A 323 -13.91 20.16 -17.20
N LEU A 324 -14.60 19.03 -17.05
CA LEU A 324 -16.05 18.93 -16.86
C LEU A 324 -16.49 19.15 -15.41
N LYS A 325 -15.57 19.51 -14.50
CA LYS A 325 -15.83 19.69 -13.05
C LYS A 325 -16.65 18.54 -12.44
N TRP A 326 -16.38 17.30 -12.86
CA TRP A 326 -17.14 16.14 -12.39
C TRP A 326 -16.93 15.95 -10.89
N ASN A 327 -17.95 16.24 -10.09
CA ASN A 327 -17.90 16.04 -8.64
C ASN A 327 -17.85 14.55 -8.31
N ARG A 328 -16.86 14.14 -7.49
CA ARG A 328 -16.76 12.75 -7.05
C ARG A 328 -18.01 12.37 -6.25
N PRO A 329 -18.63 11.21 -6.53
CA PRO A 329 -19.81 10.77 -5.81
C PRO A 329 -19.48 10.51 -4.33
N GLY A 330 -20.46 10.73 -3.45
CA GLY A 330 -20.36 10.47 -2.01
C GLY A 330 -20.41 11.71 -1.12
N ASN A 331 -20.52 11.46 0.18
CA ASN A 331 -20.56 12.51 1.20
C ASN A 331 -19.16 13.13 1.40
N ILE A 332 -19.07 14.27 2.09
CA ILE A 332 -17.82 15.00 2.34
C ILE A 332 -16.75 14.06 2.94
N PHE A 333 -17.11 13.29 3.97
CA PHE A 333 -16.22 12.32 4.60
C PHE A 333 -15.64 11.31 3.59
N GLN A 334 -16.49 10.72 2.74
CA GLN A 334 -16.07 9.73 1.72
C GLN A 334 -15.09 10.34 0.70
N ARG A 335 -15.33 11.59 0.28
CA ARG A 335 -14.46 12.29 -0.66
C ARG A 335 -13.08 12.62 -0.07
N ILE A 336 -13.06 13.01 1.22
CA ILE A 336 -11.83 13.29 1.97
C ILE A 336 -11.05 11.99 2.20
N ALA A 337 -11.73 10.97 2.73
CA ALA A 337 -11.19 9.65 3.01
C ALA A 337 -10.77 8.84 1.77
N GLY A 338 -11.20 9.26 0.57
CA GLY A 338 -10.97 8.51 -0.67
C GLY A 338 -11.78 7.21 -0.78
N ILE A 339 -12.91 7.10 -0.08
CA ILE A 339 -13.78 5.93 -0.09
C ILE A 339 -14.85 6.09 -1.17
N HIS A 340 -14.96 5.15 -2.09
CA HIS A 340 -16.02 5.17 -3.10
C HIS A 340 -17.34 4.65 -2.51
N PRO A 341 -18.51 5.28 -2.79
CA PRO A 341 -19.79 4.85 -2.23
C PRO A 341 -20.19 3.39 -2.52
N THR A 342 -19.73 2.84 -3.65
CA THR A 342 -19.99 1.42 -4.01
C THR A 342 -19.21 0.43 -3.16
N ASP A 343 -18.12 0.87 -2.52
CA ASP A 343 -17.25 -0.03 -1.76
C ASP A 343 -17.75 -0.23 -0.31
N LYS A 344 -18.80 0.47 0.14
CA LYS A 344 -19.31 0.42 1.52
C LYS A 344 -19.50 -0.99 2.07
N ASN A 345 -20.09 -1.88 1.28
CA ASN A 345 -20.42 -3.24 1.72
C ASN A 345 -19.21 -4.20 1.73
N ILE A 346 -18.04 -3.74 1.26
CA ILE A 346 -16.84 -4.56 1.15
C ILE A 346 -15.68 -4.07 2.03
N LEU A 347 -15.84 -2.95 2.74
CA LEU A 347 -14.76 -2.30 3.51
C LEU A 347 -14.12 -3.18 4.60
N PHE A 348 -14.86 -4.16 5.12
CA PHE A 348 -14.41 -5.07 6.18
C PHE A 348 -13.82 -6.39 5.65
N ARG A 349 -13.74 -6.58 4.33
CA ARG A 349 -13.16 -7.81 3.74
C ARG A 349 -11.68 -7.93 4.08
N GLY A 350 -11.27 -9.12 4.53
CA GLY A 350 -9.86 -9.43 4.80
C GLY A 350 -9.31 -8.85 6.11
N ILE A 351 -10.17 -8.36 7.02
CA ILE A 351 -9.74 -7.77 8.29
C ILE A 351 -8.86 -8.70 9.11
N TRP A 352 -9.26 -9.97 9.27
CA TRP A 352 -8.49 -10.93 10.06
C TRP A 352 -7.10 -11.19 9.46
N LEU A 353 -6.98 -11.27 8.13
CA LEU A 353 -5.69 -11.42 7.44
C LEU A 353 -4.80 -10.21 7.67
N ARG A 354 -5.37 -9.00 7.64
CA ARG A 354 -4.62 -7.78 7.89
C ARG A 354 -4.13 -7.71 9.34
N VAL A 355 -4.97 -8.05 10.30
CA VAL A 355 -4.64 -8.08 11.74
C VAL A 355 -3.50 -9.07 11.98
N ALA A 356 -3.66 -10.32 11.54
CA ALA A 356 -2.63 -11.35 11.67
C ALA A 356 -1.31 -10.92 11.01
N ARG A 357 -1.36 -10.41 9.77
CA ARG A 357 -0.17 -9.93 9.05
C ARG A 357 0.52 -8.78 9.79
N SER A 358 -0.21 -7.78 10.26
CA SER A 358 0.37 -6.57 10.86
C SER A 358 0.94 -6.86 12.24
N GLY A 359 0.28 -7.71 13.04
CA GLY A 359 0.80 -8.16 14.32
C GLY A 359 2.08 -8.99 14.15
N PHE A 360 2.04 -10.02 13.30
CA PHE A 360 3.22 -10.86 13.08
C PHE A 360 4.39 -10.09 12.46
N ALA A 361 4.12 -9.17 11.51
CA ALA A 361 5.15 -8.31 10.94
C ALA A 361 5.80 -7.41 11.99
N SER A 362 5.02 -6.80 12.88
CA SER A 362 5.56 -5.90 13.91
C SER A 362 6.38 -6.67 14.95
N PHE A 363 5.89 -7.84 15.38
CA PHE A 363 6.63 -8.75 16.26
C PHE A 363 7.96 -9.19 15.63
N ALA A 364 7.92 -9.68 14.39
CA ALA A 364 9.12 -10.15 13.69
C ALA A 364 10.12 -9.03 13.41
N MET A 365 9.64 -7.83 13.06
CA MET A 365 10.48 -6.67 12.80
C MET A 365 11.25 -6.25 14.05
N VAL A 366 10.55 -6.08 15.19
CA VAL A 366 11.19 -5.67 16.45
C VAL A 366 12.10 -6.76 16.99
N GLY A 367 11.64 -8.02 17.00
CA GLY A 367 12.44 -9.14 17.52
C GLY A 367 13.71 -9.38 16.72
N SER A 368 13.62 -9.35 15.38
CA SER A 368 14.80 -9.49 14.52
C SER A 368 15.73 -8.29 14.61
N TYR A 369 15.22 -7.08 14.88
CA TYR A 369 16.05 -5.89 15.06
C TYR A 369 16.94 -6.01 16.30
N TYR A 370 16.37 -6.39 17.45
CA TYR A 370 17.15 -6.61 18.67
C TYR A 370 18.18 -7.72 18.49
N LEU A 371 17.83 -8.82 17.81
CA LEU A 371 18.79 -9.87 17.49
C LEU A 371 19.91 -9.37 16.58
N ALA A 372 19.59 -8.57 15.57
CA ALA A 372 20.59 -8.03 14.65
C ALA A 372 21.51 -7.02 15.34
N VAL A 373 20.99 -6.14 16.18
CA VAL A 373 21.78 -5.18 16.95
C VAL A 373 22.75 -5.90 17.87
N ASN A 374 22.30 -6.92 18.62
CA ASN A 374 23.18 -7.70 19.50
C ASN A 374 24.33 -8.44 18.77
N CYS A 375 24.20 -8.66 17.45
CA CYS A 375 25.25 -9.28 16.64
C CYS A 375 26.16 -8.27 15.95
N LEU A 376 25.70 -7.03 15.73
CA LEU A 376 26.36 -6.00 14.93
C LEU A 376 26.99 -4.88 15.77
N VAL A 377 26.53 -4.71 17.01
CA VAL A 377 26.94 -3.69 17.99
C VAL A 377 27.29 -4.43 19.28
#